data_AF-A0A4Y3KK55-F1
#
_entry.id   AF-A0A4Y3KK55-F1
#
_cell.length_a   1.000
_cell.length_b   1.000
_cell.length_c   1.000
_cell.angle_alpha   90.00
_cell.angle_beta   90.00
_cell.angle_gamma   90.00
#
_symmetry.space_group_name_H-M   'P 1'
#
loop_
_entity.id
_entity.type
_entity.pdbx_description
1 polymer ?
#
loop_
_entity_poly.entity_id
_entity_poly.type
_entity_poly.pdbx_seq_one_letter_code
_entity_poly.pdbx_strand_id
1 'polypeptide(L)'
;MRGSGRVHDDVTPGRRTGPDEAGLGTPEDGAGPILCDTGAMSSAADSSNRAGAPEPEEEKEQLRASIRKARAHRSQRRRDEAAAALADVVESIPAVAAARCVSVYAARATEPATSVLLERLAARGVRILLPVLGAGLQRGWAEYAGADDLRERAPGRPPEPGGPTLSAQALADADVIIAPALAVDTAGGRLGQGGGWYDRALEHARADALVVAVVFPEEVHDATLDPLPREPHDRRVDAYATPERWVPLTS
;
A
#
# COMPACT_ATOMS: atom_id res chain seq x y z
N MET A 1 -21.45 20.84 48.67
CA MET A 1 -20.58 21.05 49.85
C MET A 1 -19.14 20.67 49.48
N ARG A 2 -18.19 21.29 50.17
CA ARG A 2 -16.85 21.72 49.71
C ARG A 2 -15.76 20.63 49.78
N GLY A 3 -14.66 20.88 49.07
CA GLY A 3 -13.29 20.35 49.31
C GLY A 3 -12.62 19.94 47.99
N SER A 4 -11.81 20.73 47.27
CA SER A 4 -10.64 21.56 47.59
C SER A 4 -9.51 20.81 48.31
N GLY A 5 -8.48 20.43 47.55
CA GLY A 5 -7.18 20.00 48.05
C GLY A 5 -6.14 20.12 46.93
N ARG A 6 -5.38 21.22 46.94
CA ARG A 6 -4.28 21.58 46.03
C ARG A 6 -2.97 21.46 46.82
N VAL A 7 -1.91 20.91 46.22
CA VAL A 7 -0.51 20.93 46.71
C VAL A 7 0.36 21.02 45.43
N HIS A 8 0.89 22.18 45.02
CA HIS A 8 2.21 22.77 45.33
C HIS A 8 3.34 21.71 45.38
N ASP A 9 4.14 21.58 44.31
CA ASP A 9 5.27 22.41 43.86
C ASP A 9 6.58 21.96 44.53
N ASP A 10 7.52 21.43 43.75
CA ASP A 10 8.95 21.58 44.04
C ASP A 10 9.76 21.61 42.74
N VAL A 11 10.28 22.80 42.43
CA VAL A 11 11.24 23.09 41.36
C VAL A 11 12.50 23.56 42.07
N THR A 12 13.59 22.83 41.92
CA THR A 12 14.92 23.28 42.34
C THR A 12 15.81 23.55 41.11
N PRO A 13 16.42 24.73 40.99
CA PRO A 13 17.29 25.11 39.87
C PRO A 13 18.78 25.01 40.22
N GLY A 14 19.64 24.92 39.21
CA GLY A 14 21.07 25.17 39.43
C GLY A 14 21.97 25.08 38.21
N ARG A 15 22.32 26.27 37.68
CA ARG A 15 23.69 26.80 37.44
C ARG A 15 24.67 25.98 36.57
N ARG A 16 25.61 26.55 35.81
CA ARG A 16 25.91 27.90 35.28
C ARG A 16 27.18 27.68 34.41
N THR A 17 27.21 28.24 33.20
CA THR A 17 28.32 28.95 32.52
C THR A 17 29.77 28.45 32.56
N GLY A 18 30.40 28.39 31.38
CA GLY A 18 31.87 28.43 31.21
C GLY A 18 32.28 28.42 29.73
N PRO A 19 33.04 29.41 29.21
CA PRO A 19 33.18 29.66 27.77
C PRO A 19 34.57 29.35 27.19
N ASP A 20 34.63 29.51 25.86
CA ASP A 20 35.65 30.27 25.11
C ASP A 20 36.89 29.60 24.49
N GLU A 21 37.23 30.22 23.35
CA GLU A 21 38.55 30.43 22.75
C GLU A 21 38.91 29.77 21.42
N ALA A 22 39.06 30.69 20.46
CA ALA A 22 39.54 30.63 19.10
C ALA A 22 41.00 30.20 18.96
N GLY A 23 41.35 29.79 17.73
CA GLY A 23 42.73 29.70 17.28
C GLY A 23 42.81 29.88 15.76
N LEU A 24 43.03 31.13 15.31
CA LEU A 24 43.49 31.45 13.97
C LEU A 24 44.98 31.07 13.83
N GLY A 25 45.34 30.55 12.65
CA GLY A 25 46.74 30.40 12.23
C GLY A 25 46.84 30.16 10.73
N THR A 26 47.32 31.17 10.01
CA THR A 26 47.81 31.17 8.61
C THR A 26 49.03 32.09 8.59
N PRO A 27 49.79 32.18 7.49
CA PRO A 27 50.33 31.16 6.57
C PRO A 27 51.86 31.33 6.43
N GLU A 28 52.57 30.47 5.69
CA GLU A 28 53.84 30.89 5.04
C GLU A 28 54.01 30.26 3.65
N ASP A 29 54.49 31.14 2.76
CA ASP A 29 54.70 31.02 1.32
C ASP A 29 55.95 30.23 0.91
N GLY A 30 55.95 29.75 -0.33
CA GLY A 30 57.15 29.24 -1.02
C GLY A 30 56.93 28.96 -2.51
N ALA A 31 57.11 29.98 -3.35
CA ALA A 31 57.18 29.96 -4.82
C ALA A 31 58.32 29.03 -5.35
N GLY A 32 58.36 28.45 -6.56
CA GLY A 32 57.64 28.50 -7.86
C GLY A 32 58.38 27.53 -8.83
N PRO A 33 58.47 27.69 -10.17
CA PRO A 33 57.53 28.34 -11.11
C PRO A 33 57.39 27.63 -12.52
N ILE A 34 56.43 28.12 -13.34
CA ILE A 34 56.31 28.19 -14.83
C ILE A 34 56.19 26.93 -15.72
N LEU A 35 55.03 26.76 -16.41
CA LEU A 35 54.95 26.68 -17.89
C LEU A 35 53.56 27.04 -18.45
N CYS A 36 53.56 27.65 -19.63
CA CYS A 36 52.55 28.47 -20.30
C CYS A 36 51.26 27.79 -20.80
N ASP A 37 50.26 28.68 -20.86
CA ASP A 37 48.97 28.73 -21.56
C ASP A 37 48.99 28.35 -23.06
N THR A 38 47.89 27.80 -23.60
CA THR A 38 46.98 28.42 -24.60
C THR A 38 46.15 27.33 -25.32
N GLY A 39 44.82 27.46 -25.33
CA GLY A 39 43.98 26.88 -26.40
C GLY A 39 42.70 26.18 -25.96
N ALA A 40 41.62 26.94 -25.76
CA ALA A 40 40.26 26.43 -25.81
C ALA A 40 39.84 26.20 -27.27
N MET A 41 39.31 25.01 -27.59
CA MET A 41 38.19 24.84 -28.55
C MET A 41 37.47 23.51 -28.32
N SER A 42 36.18 23.68 -28.09
CA SER A 42 35.07 22.72 -28.09
C SER A 42 35.03 21.84 -29.35
N SER A 43 34.73 20.55 -29.18
CA SER A 43 33.94 19.79 -30.16
C SER A 43 33.51 18.43 -29.61
N ALA A 44 32.25 18.36 -29.21
CA ALA A 44 31.34 17.22 -29.35
C ALA A 44 31.86 15.82 -28.96
N ALA A 45 31.75 15.49 -27.67
CA ALA A 45 31.43 14.12 -27.29
C ALA A 45 29.96 13.88 -27.65
N ASP A 46 29.77 13.06 -28.67
CA ASP A 46 28.51 12.51 -29.14
C ASP A 46 27.75 11.89 -27.95
N SER A 47 26.85 12.67 -27.35
CA SER A 47 25.93 12.19 -26.33
C SER A 47 24.90 11.34 -27.03
N SER A 48 25.26 10.08 -27.25
CA SER A 48 24.36 9.07 -27.77
C SER A 48 23.11 9.04 -26.90
N ASN A 49 22.02 9.59 -27.44
CA ASN A 49 20.66 9.48 -26.92
C ASN A 49 20.22 8.02 -27.03
N ARG A 50 20.61 7.19 -26.05
CA ARG A 50 19.95 5.92 -25.77
C ARG A 50 18.93 6.21 -24.70
N ALA A 51 17.67 6.34 -25.10
CA ALA A 51 16.54 6.24 -24.18
C ALA A 51 16.68 4.89 -23.45
N GLY A 52 17.16 4.92 -22.21
CA GLY A 52 17.27 3.75 -21.36
C GLY A 52 15.88 3.19 -21.09
N ALA A 53 15.78 1.87 -20.94
CA ALA A 53 14.56 1.26 -20.42
C ALA A 53 14.20 1.97 -19.09
N PRO A 54 12.93 2.35 -18.88
CA PRO A 54 12.51 3.01 -17.64
C PRO A 54 12.91 2.16 -16.42
N GLU A 55 13.33 2.83 -15.35
CA GLU A 55 13.63 2.15 -14.08
C GLU A 55 12.36 1.40 -13.61
N PRO A 56 12.48 0.25 -12.91
CA PRO A 56 11.32 -0.57 -12.54
C PRO A 56 10.20 0.18 -11.80
N GLU A 57 10.55 1.20 -11.01
CA GLU A 57 9.55 2.04 -10.33
C GLU A 57 8.85 3.03 -11.27
N GLU A 58 9.52 3.52 -12.31
CA GLU A 58 8.91 4.36 -13.34
C GLU A 58 7.93 3.55 -14.20
N GLU A 59 8.29 2.30 -14.55
CA GLU A 59 7.39 1.37 -15.24
C GLU A 59 6.14 1.10 -14.41
N LYS A 60 6.32 0.79 -13.11
CA LYS A 60 5.22 0.61 -12.17
C LYS A 60 4.32 1.84 -12.14
N GLU A 61 4.87 3.05 -12.01
CA GLU A 61 4.03 4.25 -11.90
C GLU A 61 3.27 4.56 -13.20
N GLN A 62 3.88 4.35 -14.37
CA GLN A 62 3.21 4.49 -15.66
C GLN A 62 2.03 3.51 -15.78
N LEU A 63 2.24 2.25 -15.40
CA LEU A 63 1.19 1.23 -15.39
C LEU A 63 0.07 1.61 -14.41
N ARG A 64 0.41 2.02 -13.18
CA ARG A 64 -0.57 2.49 -12.18
C ARG A 64 -1.42 3.64 -12.72
N ALA A 65 -0.79 4.64 -13.36
CA ALA A 65 -1.49 5.79 -13.93
C ALA A 65 -2.46 5.39 -15.05
N SER A 66 -2.03 4.49 -15.94
CA SER A 66 -2.86 3.99 -17.05
C SER A 66 -4.12 3.26 -16.55
N ILE A 67 -3.98 2.39 -15.55
CA ILE A 67 -5.08 1.62 -14.96
C ILE A 67 -6.06 2.53 -14.23
N ARG A 68 -5.56 3.47 -13.41
CA ARG A 68 -6.41 4.46 -12.72
C ARG A 68 -7.25 5.26 -13.72
N LYS A 69 -6.64 5.69 -14.83
CA LYS A 69 -7.34 6.38 -15.91
C LYS A 69 -8.41 5.49 -16.54
N ALA A 70 -8.12 4.22 -16.84
CA ALA A 70 -9.09 3.29 -17.39
C ALA A 70 -10.29 3.08 -16.45
N ARG A 71 -10.04 2.81 -15.16
CA ARG A 71 -11.09 2.63 -14.14
C ARG A 71 -12.01 3.85 -14.00
N ALA A 72 -11.48 5.06 -14.14
CA ALA A 72 -12.27 6.30 -14.04
C ALA A 72 -13.36 6.43 -15.12
N HIS A 73 -13.23 5.74 -16.26
CA HIS A 73 -14.22 5.76 -17.33
C HIS A 73 -15.39 4.79 -17.10
N ARG A 74 -15.34 3.95 -16.06
CA ARG A 74 -16.41 2.98 -15.77
C ARG A 74 -17.61 3.71 -15.15
N SER A 75 -18.79 3.53 -15.74
CA SER A 75 -20.03 4.14 -15.25
C SER A 75 -20.49 3.53 -13.91
N GLN A 76 -21.32 4.25 -13.16
CA GLN A 76 -21.85 3.76 -11.89
C GLN A 76 -22.56 2.41 -12.03
N ARG A 77 -23.46 2.28 -13.01
CA ARG A 77 -24.15 0.99 -13.31
C ARG A 77 -23.16 -0.17 -13.48
N ARG A 78 -22.07 0.04 -14.21
CA ARG A 78 -21.06 -1.01 -14.46
C ARG A 78 -20.24 -1.32 -13.20
N ARG A 79 -20.05 -0.34 -12.31
CA ARG A 79 -19.45 -0.57 -10.99
C ARG A 79 -20.36 -1.41 -10.10
N ASP A 80 -21.66 -1.11 -10.07
CA ASP A 80 -22.64 -1.83 -9.26
C ASP A 80 -22.80 -3.29 -9.74
N GLU A 81 -22.91 -3.49 -11.06
CA GLU A 81 -22.91 -4.84 -11.68
C GLU A 81 -21.65 -5.63 -11.33
N ALA A 82 -20.49 -4.99 -11.42
CA ALA A 82 -19.22 -5.63 -11.07
C ALA A 82 -19.13 -5.96 -9.57
N ALA A 83 -19.69 -5.12 -8.69
CA ALA A 83 -19.70 -5.37 -7.25
C ALA A 83 -20.51 -6.62 -6.89
N ALA A 84 -21.71 -6.76 -7.47
CA ALA A 84 -22.56 -7.93 -7.27
C ALA A 84 -21.90 -9.21 -7.80
N ALA A 85 -21.40 -9.17 -9.03
CA ALA A 85 -20.75 -10.33 -9.65
C ALA A 85 -19.44 -10.71 -8.94
N LEU A 86 -18.65 -9.73 -8.48
CA LEU A 86 -17.47 -10.00 -7.66
C LEU A 86 -17.84 -10.70 -6.35
N ALA A 87 -18.91 -10.27 -5.68
CA ALA A 87 -19.36 -10.95 -4.46
C ALA A 87 -19.74 -12.40 -4.74
N ASP A 88 -20.50 -12.67 -5.81
CA ASP A 88 -20.85 -14.04 -6.22
C ASP A 88 -19.60 -14.89 -6.49
N VAL A 89 -18.62 -14.36 -7.22
CA VAL A 89 -17.36 -15.03 -7.53
C VAL A 89 -16.56 -15.32 -6.25
N VAL A 90 -16.36 -14.32 -5.39
CA VAL A 90 -15.52 -14.47 -4.19
C VAL A 90 -16.16 -15.43 -3.19
N GLU A 91 -17.48 -15.41 -3.04
CA GLU A 91 -18.18 -16.37 -2.18
C GLU A 91 -18.16 -17.80 -2.72
N SER A 92 -17.96 -17.99 -4.03
CA SER A 92 -17.77 -19.32 -4.63
C SER A 92 -16.41 -19.95 -4.31
N ILE A 93 -15.45 -19.18 -3.79
CA ILE A 93 -14.14 -19.69 -3.38
C ILE A 93 -14.34 -20.60 -2.16
N PRO A 94 -13.93 -21.89 -2.19
CA PRO A 94 -14.19 -22.82 -1.09
C PRO A 94 -13.66 -22.34 0.26
N ALA A 95 -12.48 -21.70 0.27
CA ALA A 95 -11.89 -21.13 1.49
C ALA A 95 -12.74 -19.99 2.07
N VAL A 96 -13.36 -19.14 1.24
CA VAL A 96 -14.26 -18.06 1.68
C VAL A 96 -15.60 -18.61 2.17
N ALA A 97 -16.11 -19.65 1.53
CA ALA A 97 -17.34 -20.32 1.95
C ALA A 97 -17.20 -20.92 3.36
N ALA A 98 -16.03 -21.47 3.69
CA ALA A 98 -15.72 -22.10 4.97
C ALA A 98 -15.10 -21.15 6.02
N ALA A 99 -14.71 -19.93 5.64
CA ALA A 99 -14.01 -19.00 6.51
C ALA A 99 -14.85 -18.56 7.72
N ARG A 100 -14.20 -18.47 8.88
CA ARG A 100 -14.75 -17.83 10.08
C ARG A 100 -14.30 -16.38 10.20
N CYS A 101 -13.13 -16.06 9.65
CA CYS A 101 -12.58 -14.72 9.61
C CYS A 101 -12.03 -14.41 8.21
N VAL A 102 -12.41 -13.27 7.65
CA VAL A 102 -11.91 -12.81 6.34
C VAL A 102 -11.40 -11.39 6.47
N SER A 103 -10.22 -11.12 5.93
CA SER A 103 -9.74 -9.75 5.74
C SER A 103 -10.23 -9.23 4.39
N VAL A 104 -10.88 -8.07 4.36
CA VAL A 104 -11.41 -7.46 3.13
C VAL A 104 -11.10 -5.96 3.16
N TYR A 105 -10.71 -5.38 2.03
CA TYR A 105 -10.58 -3.93 1.91
C TYR A 105 -11.94 -3.26 1.71
N ALA A 106 -12.12 -2.03 2.21
CA ALA A 106 -13.19 -1.16 1.73
C ALA A 106 -12.71 -0.44 0.46
N ALA A 107 -13.39 -0.71 -0.66
CA ALA A 107 -13.00 -0.19 -1.96
C ALA A 107 -13.10 1.34 -2.05
N ARG A 108 -12.13 1.95 -2.72
CA ARG A 108 -12.23 3.33 -3.21
C ARG A 108 -13.13 3.39 -4.44
N ALA A 109 -13.54 4.61 -4.81
CA ALA A 109 -14.53 4.88 -5.85
C ALA A 109 -14.30 4.18 -7.21
N THR A 110 -13.04 3.92 -7.57
CA THR A 110 -12.68 3.30 -8.86
C THR A 110 -12.18 1.87 -8.73
N GLU A 111 -12.01 1.35 -7.52
CA GLU A 111 -11.63 -0.05 -7.30
C GLU A 111 -12.81 -0.99 -7.56
N PRO A 112 -12.56 -2.29 -7.82
CA PRO A 112 -13.61 -3.30 -7.74
C PRO A 112 -14.31 -3.20 -6.38
N ALA A 113 -15.60 -2.89 -6.39
CA ALA A 113 -16.31 -2.59 -5.15
C ALA A 113 -16.57 -3.85 -4.34
N THR A 114 -16.23 -3.81 -3.05
CA THR A 114 -16.39 -4.91 -2.09
C THR A 114 -17.58 -4.74 -1.16
N SER A 115 -18.38 -3.67 -1.31
CA SER A 115 -19.51 -3.37 -0.42
C SER A 115 -20.51 -4.52 -0.31
N VAL A 116 -20.93 -5.08 -1.45
CA VAL A 116 -21.85 -6.23 -1.49
C VAL A 116 -21.26 -7.46 -0.80
N LEU A 117 -19.96 -7.72 -1.02
CA LEU A 117 -19.26 -8.83 -0.36
C LEU A 117 -19.21 -8.65 1.16
N LEU A 118 -18.89 -7.44 1.64
CA LEU A 118 -18.85 -7.11 3.06
C LEU A 118 -20.20 -7.37 3.74
N GLU A 119 -21.29 -6.89 3.13
CA GLU A 119 -22.65 -7.08 3.65
C GLU A 119 -23.04 -8.56 3.73
N ARG A 120 -22.74 -9.34 2.68
CA ARG A 120 -23.07 -10.78 2.64
C ARG A 120 -22.26 -11.61 3.64
N LEU A 121 -20.96 -11.34 3.76
CA LEU A 121 -20.12 -11.99 4.77
C LEU A 121 -20.60 -11.65 6.18
N ALA A 122 -20.96 -10.40 6.44
CA ALA A 122 -21.48 -9.97 7.74
C ALA A 122 -22.83 -10.65 8.06
N ALA A 123 -23.73 -10.75 7.08
CA ALA A 123 -25.01 -11.44 7.23
C ALA A 123 -24.86 -12.94 7.52
N ARG A 124 -23.76 -13.55 7.07
CA ARG A 124 -23.37 -14.94 7.38
C ARG A 124 -22.73 -15.10 8.77
N GLY A 125 -22.48 -14.01 9.49
CA GLY A 125 -21.80 -14.03 10.78
C GLY A 125 -20.28 -14.27 10.69
N VAL A 126 -19.69 -14.06 9.50
CA VAL A 126 -18.23 -14.12 9.33
C VAL A 126 -17.62 -12.88 9.97
N ARG A 127 -16.55 -13.05 10.76
CA ARG A 127 -15.77 -11.93 11.28
C ARG A 127 -15.01 -11.28 10.13
N ILE A 128 -15.13 -9.97 9.95
CA ILE A 128 -14.48 -9.26 8.85
C ILE A 128 -13.49 -8.25 9.39
N LEU A 129 -12.22 -8.35 8.99
CA LEU A 129 -11.17 -7.41 9.32
C LEU A 129 -10.93 -6.44 8.15
N LEU A 130 -11.07 -5.13 8.40
CA LEU A 130 -10.73 -4.09 7.43
C LEU A 130 -9.41 -3.41 7.80
N PRO A 131 -8.59 -3.02 6.81
CA PRO A 131 -7.44 -2.17 7.03
C PRO A 131 -7.83 -0.86 7.73
N VAL A 132 -7.08 -0.49 8.77
CA VAL A 132 -7.09 0.86 9.34
C VAL A 132 -5.78 1.53 8.97
N LEU A 133 -5.87 2.62 8.24
CA LEU A 133 -4.71 3.38 7.78
C LEU A 133 -4.50 4.48 8.84
N GLY A 134 -3.74 4.17 9.90
CA GLY A 134 -3.48 5.14 10.97
C GLY A 134 -2.72 6.38 10.50
N ALA A 135 -2.43 7.28 11.44
CA ALA A 135 -1.47 8.36 11.19
C ALA A 135 -0.05 7.78 11.09
N GLY A 136 0.72 8.19 10.07
CA GLY A 136 2.11 7.75 9.88
C GLY A 136 2.24 6.30 9.41
N LEU A 137 3.07 5.51 10.10
CA LEU A 137 3.38 4.11 9.75
C LEU A 137 2.51 3.08 10.49
N GLN A 138 1.54 3.51 11.29
CA GLN A 138 0.67 2.59 12.02
C GLN A 138 -0.28 1.88 11.05
N ARG A 139 -0.06 0.56 10.92
CA ARG A 139 -0.87 -0.37 10.15
C ARG A 139 -1.67 -1.18 11.15
N GLY A 140 -2.99 -1.05 11.10
CA GLY A 140 -3.89 -1.76 11.99
C GLY A 140 -5.03 -2.39 11.22
N TRP A 141 -5.87 -3.05 12.00
CA TRP A 141 -7.11 -3.66 11.53
C TRP A 141 -8.23 -3.20 12.44
N ALA A 142 -9.47 -3.22 11.97
CA ALA A 142 -10.60 -3.23 12.88
C ALA A 142 -11.74 -4.03 12.25
N GLU A 143 -12.68 -4.45 13.10
CA GLU A 143 -13.80 -5.27 12.65
C GLU A 143 -14.83 -4.43 11.90
N TYR A 144 -15.40 -5.02 10.86
CA TYR A 144 -16.52 -4.42 10.14
C TYR A 144 -17.78 -4.43 11.02
N ALA A 145 -18.29 -3.23 11.33
CA ALA A 145 -19.54 -3.06 12.09
C ALA A 145 -20.75 -2.66 11.22
N GLY A 146 -20.61 -2.74 9.89
CA GLY A 146 -21.62 -2.31 8.92
C GLY A 146 -21.19 -1.11 8.09
N ALA A 147 -21.92 -0.84 7.00
CA ALA A 147 -21.57 0.20 6.03
C ALA A 147 -21.58 1.60 6.65
N ASP A 148 -22.50 1.87 7.57
CA ASP A 148 -22.65 3.17 8.25
C ASP A 148 -21.48 3.52 9.18
N ASP A 149 -20.63 2.55 9.55
CA ASP A 149 -19.44 2.81 10.37
C ASP A 149 -18.21 3.20 9.53
N LEU A 150 -18.24 2.97 8.21
CA LEU A 150 -17.12 3.26 7.33
C LEU A 150 -16.98 4.77 7.11
N ARG A 151 -15.77 5.30 7.33
CA ARG A 151 -15.48 6.73 7.21
C ARG A 151 -14.28 6.97 6.31
N GLU A 152 -14.44 7.86 5.34
CA GLU A 152 -13.32 8.40 4.58
C GLU A 152 -12.65 9.52 5.37
N ARG A 153 -11.43 9.27 5.88
CA ARG A 153 -10.71 10.24 6.72
C ARG A 153 -10.07 11.39 5.94
N ALA A 154 -9.82 11.20 4.65
CA ALA A 154 -9.32 12.24 3.75
C ALA A 154 -9.64 11.86 2.29
N PRO A 155 -9.77 12.85 1.38
CA PRO A 155 -10.09 12.61 -0.03
C PRO A 155 -9.20 11.55 -0.68
N GLY A 156 -9.80 10.53 -1.27
CA GLY A 156 -9.12 9.49 -2.03
C GLY A 156 -8.45 8.40 -1.18
N ARG A 157 -8.60 8.45 0.15
CA ARG A 157 -8.24 7.34 1.03
C ARG A 157 -9.35 6.29 1.02
N PRO A 158 -9.02 4.99 1.15
CA PRO A 158 -10.02 3.97 1.42
C PRO A 158 -10.84 4.33 2.67
N PRO A 159 -12.16 4.11 2.68
CA PRO A 159 -12.95 4.17 3.91
C PRO A 159 -12.37 3.21 4.94
N GLU A 160 -12.38 3.61 6.21
CA GLU A 160 -11.94 2.75 7.31
C GLU A 160 -13.04 2.64 8.37
N PRO A 161 -13.12 1.50 9.08
CA PRO A 161 -14.03 1.32 10.21
C PRO A 161 -13.72 2.32 11.34
N GLY A 162 -14.75 2.74 12.07
CA GLY A 162 -14.64 3.62 13.23
C GLY A 162 -14.41 2.93 14.56
N GLY A 163 -14.51 1.60 14.58
CA GLY A 163 -14.28 0.77 15.76
C GLY A 163 -12.83 0.80 16.28
N PRO A 164 -12.57 0.12 17.41
CA PRO A 164 -11.25 0.06 18.02
C PRO A 164 -10.21 -0.53 17.05
N THR A 165 -9.06 0.12 16.95
CA THR A 165 -7.94 -0.37 16.13
C THR A 165 -7.21 -1.52 16.83
N LEU A 166 -7.19 -2.66 16.16
CA LEU A 166 -6.36 -3.83 16.46
C LEU A 166 -4.96 -3.65 15.86
N SER A 167 -3.98 -4.36 16.42
CA SER A 167 -2.60 -4.34 15.91
C SER A 167 -2.50 -5.02 14.55
N ALA A 168 -1.37 -4.83 13.86
CA ALA A 168 -1.08 -5.50 12.59
C ALA A 168 -1.15 -7.04 12.68
N GLN A 169 -0.89 -7.61 13.86
CA GLN A 169 -0.95 -9.06 14.12
C GLN A 169 -2.36 -9.64 14.02
N ALA A 170 -3.42 -8.83 14.10
CA ALA A 170 -4.79 -9.30 13.95
C ALA A 170 -5.04 -9.98 12.59
N LEU A 171 -4.23 -9.67 11.57
CA LEU A 171 -4.32 -10.35 10.28
C LEU A 171 -4.07 -11.87 10.38
N ALA A 172 -3.34 -12.33 11.39
CA ALA A 172 -3.09 -13.75 11.62
C ALA A 172 -4.38 -14.54 11.89
N ASP A 173 -5.46 -13.86 12.29
CA ASP A 173 -6.77 -14.47 12.52
C ASP A 173 -7.53 -14.75 11.22
N ALA A 174 -7.17 -14.11 10.09
CA ALA A 174 -7.91 -14.22 8.84
C ALA A 174 -7.62 -15.56 8.14
N ASP A 175 -8.67 -16.33 7.83
CA ASP A 175 -8.58 -17.55 7.02
C ASP A 175 -8.34 -17.22 5.54
N VAL A 176 -8.88 -16.10 5.08
CA VAL A 176 -8.73 -15.59 3.70
C VAL A 176 -8.48 -14.08 3.74
N ILE A 177 -7.60 -13.60 2.86
CA ILE A 177 -7.27 -12.19 2.70
C ILE A 177 -7.63 -11.75 1.28
N ILE A 178 -8.66 -10.91 1.17
CA ILE A 178 -9.09 -10.28 -0.07
C ILE A 178 -8.32 -8.96 -0.21
N ALA A 179 -7.27 -8.97 -1.02
CA ALA A 179 -6.35 -7.86 -1.17
C ALA A 179 -6.69 -7.03 -2.43
N PRO A 180 -6.71 -5.69 -2.35
CA PRO A 180 -6.86 -4.83 -3.51
C PRO A 180 -5.60 -4.86 -4.37
N ALA A 181 -5.79 -4.79 -5.69
CA ALA A 181 -4.69 -4.64 -6.63
C ALA A 181 -5.11 -3.70 -7.77
N LEU A 182 -4.12 -3.12 -8.45
CA LEU A 182 -4.28 -2.45 -9.73
C LEU A 182 -4.11 -3.45 -10.87
N ALA A 183 -3.18 -4.39 -10.74
CA ALA A 183 -2.98 -5.48 -11.68
C ALA A 183 -2.46 -6.72 -10.95
N VAL A 184 -2.66 -7.87 -11.57
CA VAL A 184 -2.11 -9.16 -11.14
C VAL A 184 -1.58 -9.91 -12.35
N ASP A 185 -0.54 -10.72 -12.17
CA ASP A 185 -0.07 -11.63 -13.22
C ASP A 185 -0.30 -13.11 -12.87
N THR A 186 -0.18 -13.97 -13.88
CA THR A 186 -0.34 -15.43 -13.74
C THR A 186 0.76 -16.11 -12.91
N ALA A 187 1.80 -15.39 -12.50
CA ALA A 187 2.82 -15.86 -11.55
C ALA A 187 2.54 -15.37 -10.11
N GLY A 188 1.43 -14.67 -9.86
CA GLY A 188 1.07 -14.15 -8.54
C GLY A 188 1.74 -12.83 -8.19
N GLY A 189 2.39 -12.17 -9.14
CA GLY A 189 2.78 -10.77 -9.02
C GLY A 189 1.56 -9.88 -8.84
N ARG A 190 1.65 -8.90 -7.95
CA ARG A 190 0.58 -7.96 -7.64
C ARG A 190 1.10 -6.53 -7.70
N LEU A 191 0.47 -5.69 -8.52
CA LEU A 191 0.73 -4.25 -8.51
C LEU A 191 -0.25 -3.56 -7.55
N GLY A 192 0.27 -3.03 -6.44
CA GLY A 192 -0.50 -2.19 -5.50
C GLY A 192 -0.54 -0.71 -5.90
N GLN A 193 -1.15 0.12 -5.05
CA GLN A 193 -1.27 1.57 -5.26
C GLN A 193 0.05 2.36 -5.15
N GLY A 194 1.14 1.72 -4.75
CA GLY A 194 2.37 2.37 -4.30
C GLY A 194 2.41 2.45 -2.76
N GLY A 195 3.61 2.38 -2.19
CA GLY A 195 3.84 2.49 -0.74
C GLY A 195 3.94 1.17 0.02
N GLY A 196 3.77 0.00 -0.61
CA GLY A 196 4.04 -1.32 -0.01
C GLY A 196 3.25 -1.63 1.27
N TRP A 197 2.00 -1.13 1.37
CA TRP A 197 1.19 -1.35 2.58
C TRP A 197 0.85 -2.83 2.75
N TYR A 198 0.32 -3.47 1.70
CA TYR A 198 -0.08 -4.88 1.74
C TYR A 198 1.12 -5.82 1.81
N ASP A 199 2.26 -5.50 1.18
CA ASP A 199 3.47 -6.32 1.27
C ASP A 199 3.97 -6.45 2.71
N ARG A 200 3.85 -5.37 3.50
CA ARG A 200 4.16 -5.37 4.94
C ARG A 200 3.03 -5.97 5.78
N ALA A 201 1.77 -5.72 5.42
CA ALA A 201 0.64 -6.29 6.17
C ALA A 201 0.65 -7.83 6.10
N LEU A 202 0.94 -8.38 4.93
CA LEU A 202 0.98 -9.83 4.67
C LEU A 202 2.10 -10.55 5.44
N GLU A 203 3.07 -9.85 6.03
CA GLU A 203 4.04 -10.45 6.96
C GLU A 203 3.38 -10.96 8.25
N HIS A 204 2.18 -10.44 8.57
CA HIS A 204 1.38 -10.87 9.70
C HIS A 204 0.27 -11.86 9.33
N ALA A 205 0.15 -12.23 8.06
CA ALA A 205 -0.78 -13.28 7.65
C ALA A 205 -0.34 -14.62 8.25
N ARG A 206 -1.30 -15.46 8.63
CA ARG A 206 -1.02 -16.87 8.93
C ARG A 206 -0.50 -17.56 7.68
N ALA A 207 0.40 -18.54 7.86
CA ALA A 207 1.12 -19.18 6.77
C ALA A 207 0.23 -19.92 5.75
N ASP A 208 -0.96 -20.34 6.17
CA ASP A 208 -1.96 -21.06 5.38
C ASP A 208 -3.19 -20.21 5.01
N ALA A 209 -3.15 -18.89 5.22
CA ALA A 209 -4.19 -18.00 4.73
C ALA A 209 -4.13 -17.90 3.21
N LEU A 210 -5.28 -18.03 2.56
CA LEU A 210 -5.39 -17.79 1.13
C LEU A 210 -5.40 -16.29 0.85
N VAL A 211 -4.46 -15.79 0.06
CA VAL A 211 -4.40 -14.39 -0.39
C VAL A 211 -4.96 -14.27 -1.81
N VAL A 212 -6.07 -13.56 -1.96
CA VAL A 212 -6.75 -13.35 -3.23
C VAL A 212 -6.62 -11.89 -3.66
N ALA A 213 -5.92 -11.62 -4.76
CA ALA A 213 -5.91 -10.29 -5.37
C ALA A 213 -7.21 -10.02 -6.12
N VAL A 214 -7.81 -8.85 -5.93
CA VAL A 214 -9.01 -8.44 -6.66
C VAL A 214 -8.68 -7.37 -7.69
N VAL A 215 -9.05 -7.64 -8.94
CA VAL A 215 -8.85 -6.77 -10.11
C VAL A 215 -10.03 -6.84 -11.07
N PHE A 216 -10.09 -5.94 -12.06
CA PHE A 216 -10.96 -6.10 -13.22
C PHE A 216 -10.35 -7.07 -14.25
N PRO A 217 -11.15 -7.66 -15.16
CA PRO A 217 -10.66 -8.62 -16.15
C PRO A 217 -9.52 -8.09 -17.02
N GLU A 218 -9.57 -6.81 -17.40
CA GLU A 218 -8.55 -6.13 -18.20
C GLU A 218 -7.22 -5.86 -17.47
N GLU A 219 -7.12 -6.20 -16.19
CA GLU A 219 -5.96 -5.94 -15.32
C GLU A 219 -5.23 -7.24 -14.92
N VAL A 220 -5.54 -8.34 -15.62
CA VAL A 220 -4.87 -9.63 -15.48
C VAL A 220 -3.84 -9.78 -16.59
N HIS A 221 -2.60 -10.00 -16.22
CA HIS A 221 -1.47 -10.14 -17.15
C HIS A 221 -0.98 -11.59 -17.22
N ASP A 222 -0.56 -12.02 -18.41
CA ASP A 222 0.15 -13.30 -18.56
C ASP A 222 1.63 -13.08 -18.23
N ALA A 223 2.13 -13.66 -17.15
CA ALA A 223 3.51 -13.51 -16.71
C ALA A 223 4.56 -14.02 -17.71
N THR A 224 4.16 -14.83 -18.70
CA THR A 224 5.06 -15.31 -19.76
C THR A 224 5.19 -14.31 -20.92
N LEU A 225 4.22 -13.41 -21.08
CA LEU A 225 4.15 -12.45 -22.19
C LEU A 225 4.41 -11.02 -21.71
N ASP A 226 3.86 -10.66 -20.55
CA ASP A 226 3.86 -9.31 -19.97
C ASP A 226 3.88 -9.41 -18.43
N PRO A 227 5.02 -9.82 -17.82
CA PRO A 227 5.12 -9.94 -16.37
C PRO A 227 5.06 -8.57 -15.70
N LEU A 228 4.39 -8.50 -14.55
CA LEU A 228 4.42 -7.28 -13.76
C LEU A 228 5.85 -7.04 -13.21
N PRO A 229 6.33 -5.78 -13.19
CA PRO A 229 7.58 -5.46 -12.52
C PRO A 229 7.50 -5.83 -11.03
N ARG A 230 8.50 -6.54 -10.51
CA ARG A 230 8.53 -7.04 -9.13
C ARG A 230 9.86 -6.77 -8.46
N GLU A 231 9.80 -6.53 -7.16
CA GLU A 231 10.95 -6.44 -6.27
C GLU A 231 11.05 -7.66 -5.35
N PRO A 232 12.25 -7.96 -4.79
CA PRO A 232 12.44 -9.13 -3.94
C PRO A 232 11.53 -9.21 -2.71
N HIS A 233 11.05 -8.05 -2.23
CA HIS A 233 10.17 -7.96 -1.07
C HIS A 233 8.67 -7.98 -1.42
N ASP A 234 8.30 -7.94 -2.71
CA ASP A 234 6.91 -7.98 -3.16
C ASP A 234 6.33 -9.38 -2.92
N ARG A 235 5.29 -9.45 -2.08
CA ARG A 235 4.65 -10.71 -1.70
C ARG A 235 3.72 -11.19 -2.81
N ARG A 236 3.87 -12.46 -3.20
CA ARG A 236 2.97 -13.11 -4.16
C ARG A 236 1.59 -13.34 -3.55
N VAL A 237 0.59 -13.43 -4.40
CA VAL A 237 -0.76 -13.87 -4.05
C VAL A 237 -0.99 -15.31 -4.52
N ASP A 238 -1.92 -16.00 -3.87
CA ASP A 238 -2.24 -17.41 -4.14
C ASP A 238 -3.35 -17.57 -5.18
N ALA A 239 -4.14 -16.52 -5.39
CA ALA A 239 -5.21 -16.49 -6.37
C ALA A 239 -5.50 -15.04 -6.80
N TYR A 240 -6.23 -14.90 -7.90
CA TYR A 240 -6.92 -13.65 -8.22
C TYR A 240 -8.41 -13.87 -8.45
N ALA A 241 -9.19 -12.83 -8.22
CA ALA A 241 -10.61 -12.77 -8.52
C ALA A 241 -10.94 -11.52 -9.33
N THR A 242 -11.80 -11.72 -10.32
CA THR A 242 -12.46 -10.66 -11.09
C THR A 242 -13.97 -10.84 -10.94
N PRO A 243 -14.79 -9.87 -11.39
CA PRO A 243 -16.24 -10.07 -11.47
C PRO A 243 -16.69 -11.25 -12.34
N GLU A 244 -15.81 -11.86 -13.13
CA GLU A 244 -16.15 -12.96 -14.03
C GLU A 244 -15.80 -14.34 -13.46
N ARG A 245 -14.70 -14.43 -12.69
CA ARG A 245 -14.16 -15.69 -12.17
C ARG A 245 -13.07 -15.45 -11.13
N TRP A 246 -12.73 -16.50 -10.39
CA TRP A 246 -11.49 -16.57 -9.65
C TRP A 246 -10.59 -17.66 -10.22
N VAL A 247 -9.28 -17.51 -10.06
CA VAL A 247 -8.27 -18.45 -10.56
C VAL A 247 -7.22 -18.67 -9.49
N PRO A 248 -6.99 -19.93 -9.04
CA PRO A 248 -5.85 -20.27 -8.20
C PRO A 248 -4.56 -20.15 -9.00
N LEU A 249 -3.53 -19.59 -8.39
CA LEU A 249 -2.19 -19.48 -8.96
C LEU A 249 -1.32 -20.57 -8.36
N THR A 250 -0.52 -21.20 -9.21
CA THR A 250 0.41 -22.25 -8.74
C THR A 250 1.69 -21.57 -8.29
N SER A 251 2.01 -21.71 -7.01
CA SER A 251 3.29 -21.30 -6.41
C SER A 251 4.42 -22.23 -6.80
#